data_AF-A0A955WS58-F1
#
_entry.id   AF-A0A955WS58-F1
#
_cell.length_a   1.000
_cell.length_b   1.000
_cell.length_c   1.000
_cell.angle_alpha   90.00
_cell.angle_beta   90.00
_cell.angle_gamma   90.00
#
_symmetry.space_group_name_H-M   'P 1'
#
loop_
_entity.id
_entity.type
_entity.pdbx_description
1 polymer ?
#
loop_
_entity_poly.entity_id
_entity_poly.type
_entity_poly.pdbx_seq_one_letter_code
_entity_poly.pdbx_strand_id
1 'polypeptide(L)'
;PLDPDTDDGGEPDGSEVEGGRNAVDDPSDDTRPDRDGDGLEDADEIDRGTDPNDPDTDDDGLIDGEEVNRGTDPRDPDTDDDGLNDGPEVARGTDPLDPDTDSDGLRDGVEVDGNNPTDPLDPDSDDDTLLDGQEDRDADGDRDVDETDPNLPDTDGDQLDDGREAGVGTDPLNPDTDSDGLLDGTEVDGANPTNPTNRNTDGDGRDDGQEDLNRNGALDPGETDPNVFDDFGDGQDPATPVDAGVGDDGGLRVAGSNVGDGCAALPGVPGFGGPLWALVLGLIAALRTRRRP
;
A
#
# COMPACT_ATOMS: atom_id res chain seq x y z
N PRO A 1 -46.46 -20.07 -49.35
CA PRO A 1 -46.16 -20.96 -48.20
C PRO A 1 -46.96 -20.47 -47.00
N LEU A 2 -47.65 -21.36 -46.27
CA LEU A 2 -48.28 -20.99 -44.99
C LEU A 2 -47.29 -21.17 -43.81
N ASP A 3 -46.18 -21.87 -44.08
CA ASP A 3 -44.99 -21.96 -43.25
C ASP A 3 -43.89 -21.11 -43.92
N PRO A 4 -43.26 -20.14 -43.25
CA PRO A 4 -42.16 -19.36 -43.81
C PRO A 4 -40.79 -20.07 -43.75
N ASP A 5 -40.70 -21.18 -43.03
CA ASP A 5 -39.54 -22.07 -42.84
C ASP A 5 -40.13 -23.50 -42.83
N THR A 6 -40.02 -24.22 -43.94
CA THR A 6 -40.76 -25.47 -44.18
C THR A 6 -40.09 -26.69 -43.56
N ASP A 7 -38.77 -26.64 -43.33
CA ASP A 7 -38.01 -27.75 -42.78
C ASP A 7 -37.53 -27.53 -41.34
N ASP A 8 -37.90 -26.39 -40.75
CA ASP A 8 -37.58 -25.97 -39.38
C ASP A 8 -36.06 -25.87 -39.14
N GLY A 9 -35.27 -25.58 -40.19
CA GLY A 9 -33.82 -25.46 -40.13
C GLY A 9 -33.31 -24.09 -39.65
N GLY A 10 -34.20 -23.09 -39.59
CA GLY A 10 -33.89 -21.77 -39.03
C GLY A 10 -33.44 -20.73 -40.06
N GLU A 11 -33.39 -21.08 -41.34
CA GLU A 11 -33.42 -20.15 -42.47
C GLU A 11 -34.83 -20.13 -43.10
N PRO A 12 -35.33 -18.98 -43.59
CA PRO A 12 -36.61 -18.95 -44.29
C PRO A 12 -36.52 -19.60 -45.67
N ASP A 13 -37.62 -20.24 -46.12
CA ASP A 13 -37.76 -20.88 -47.45
C ASP A 13 -37.23 -20.00 -48.59
N GLY A 14 -37.44 -18.68 -48.46
CA GLY A 14 -37.02 -17.70 -49.47
C GLY A 14 -35.50 -17.59 -49.60
N SER A 15 -34.78 -17.57 -48.48
CA SER A 15 -33.31 -17.47 -48.42
C SER A 15 -32.65 -18.76 -48.90
N GLU A 16 -33.27 -19.89 -48.61
CA GLU A 16 -32.81 -21.20 -49.07
C GLU A 16 -33.00 -21.36 -50.58
N VAL A 17 -34.19 -21.03 -51.11
CA VAL A 17 -34.47 -21.09 -52.55
C VAL A 17 -33.59 -20.12 -53.34
N GLU A 18 -33.29 -18.94 -52.81
CA GLU A 18 -32.37 -17.98 -53.43
C GLU A 18 -30.92 -18.47 -53.38
N GLY A 19 -30.52 -19.15 -52.30
CA GLY A 19 -29.22 -19.82 -52.13
C GLY A 19 -29.07 -21.15 -52.88
N GLY A 20 -30.14 -21.68 -53.49
CA GLY A 20 -30.14 -22.99 -54.14
C GLY A 20 -30.08 -24.18 -53.18
N ARG A 21 -30.47 -23.95 -51.93
CA ARG A 21 -30.60 -24.89 -50.81
C ARG A 21 -32.02 -25.47 -50.74
N ASN A 22 -32.23 -26.46 -49.88
CA ASN A 22 -33.44 -27.28 -49.83
C ASN A 22 -34.41 -26.87 -48.73
N ALA A 23 -35.18 -25.83 -49.06
CA ALA A 23 -36.31 -25.25 -48.33
C ALA A 23 -37.51 -26.15 -48.01
N VAL A 24 -37.35 -27.46 -47.92
CA VAL A 24 -38.49 -28.38 -47.84
C VAL A 24 -38.28 -29.51 -46.86
N ASP A 25 -37.07 -30.07 -46.77
CA ASP A 25 -36.82 -31.23 -45.90
C ASP A 25 -35.34 -31.46 -45.55
N ASP A 26 -34.46 -30.45 -45.66
CA ASP A 26 -33.05 -30.60 -45.30
C ASP A 26 -32.56 -29.44 -44.42
N PRO A 27 -32.98 -29.41 -43.14
CA PRO A 27 -32.61 -28.35 -42.19
C PRO A 27 -31.10 -28.33 -41.87
N SER A 28 -30.30 -29.20 -42.49
CA SER A 28 -28.85 -29.23 -42.36
C SER A 28 -28.11 -28.46 -43.45
N ASP A 29 -28.81 -28.03 -44.50
CA ASP A 29 -28.24 -27.12 -45.51
C ASP A 29 -28.54 -25.63 -45.23
N ASP A 30 -29.32 -25.37 -44.17
CA ASP A 30 -29.42 -24.13 -43.41
C ASP A 30 -28.11 -23.77 -42.70
N THR A 31 -27.04 -23.63 -43.48
CA THR A 31 -25.79 -23.08 -43.02
C THR A 31 -26.00 -21.60 -42.81
N ARG A 32 -26.28 -21.19 -41.58
CA ARG A 32 -25.81 -19.89 -41.09
C ARG A 32 -24.30 -19.99 -41.09
N PRO A 33 -23.60 -19.36 -42.05
CA PRO A 33 -22.18 -19.56 -42.19
C PRO A 33 -21.50 -19.04 -40.92
N ASP A 34 -20.59 -19.84 -40.38
CA ASP A 34 -19.66 -19.49 -39.31
C ASP A 34 -18.32 -20.04 -39.83
N ARG A 35 -17.54 -19.18 -40.46
CA ARG A 35 -16.45 -19.60 -41.35
C ARG A 35 -15.17 -19.92 -40.60
N ASP A 36 -14.87 -19.22 -39.52
CA ASP A 36 -13.73 -19.48 -38.63
C ASP A 36 -14.08 -20.41 -37.47
N GLY A 37 -15.37 -20.61 -37.16
CA GLY A 37 -15.85 -21.62 -36.22
C GLY A 37 -15.78 -21.17 -34.78
N ASP A 38 -15.90 -19.87 -34.53
CA ASP A 38 -15.83 -19.24 -33.20
C ASP A 38 -17.19 -19.24 -32.47
N GLY A 39 -18.27 -19.57 -33.18
CA GLY A 39 -19.64 -19.60 -32.67
C GLY A 39 -20.43 -18.32 -32.87
N LEU A 40 -19.89 -17.34 -33.59
CA LEU A 40 -20.59 -16.16 -34.12
C LEU A 40 -20.88 -16.38 -35.62
N GLU A 41 -22.07 -16.00 -36.08
CA GLU A 41 -22.44 -16.21 -37.48
C GLU A 41 -21.86 -15.09 -38.38
N ASP A 42 -21.41 -15.41 -39.59
CA ASP A 42 -20.88 -14.45 -40.60
C ASP A 42 -21.74 -13.18 -40.74
N ALA A 43 -23.06 -13.31 -40.62
CA ALA A 43 -23.97 -12.17 -40.70
C ALA A 43 -23.95 -11.30 -39.43
N ASP A 44 -23.89 -11.94 -38.27
CA ASP A 44 -23.77 -11.30 -36.95
C ASP A 44 -22.41 -10.62 -36.78
N GLU A 45 -21.36 -11.21 -37.31
CA GLU A 45 -20.01 -10.67 -37.37
C GLU A 45 -19.96 -9.38 -38.20
N ILE A 46 -20.52 -9.41 -39.42
CA ILE A 46 -20.60 -8.21 -40.29
C ILE A 46 -21.42 -7.09 -39.63
N ASP A 47 -22.48 -7.42 -38.91
CA ASP A 47 -23.32 -6.44 -38.21
C ASP A 47 -22.61 -5.83 -36.99
N ARG A 48 -21.73 -6.58 -36.31
CA ARG A 48 -20.88 -6.12 -35.20
C ARG A 48 -19.59 -5.44 -35.67
N GLY A 49 -19.16 -5.73 -36.89
CA GLY A 49 -17.94 -5.22 -37.48
C GLY A 49 -16.69 -6.05 -37.18
N THR A 50 -16.87 -7.33 -36.84
CA THR A 50 -15.80 -8.33 -36.74
C THR A 50 -15.47 -8.97 -38.11
N ASP A 51 -14.42 -9.78 -38.23
CA ASP A 51 -14.02 -10.44 -39.49
C ASP A 51 -14.51 -11.90 -39.57
N PRO A 52 -15.43 -12.25 -40.50
CA PRO A 52 -15.89 -13.62 -40.75
C PRO A 52 -14.86 -14.63 -41.26
N ASN A 53 -13.58 -14.44 -40.98
CA ASN A 53 -12.51 -15.37 -41.26
C ASN A 53 -11.48 -15.38 -40.12
N ASP A 54 -11.71 -14.63 -39.06
CA ASP A 54 -10.82 -14.43 -37.94
C ASP A 54 -11.61 -14.63 -36.64
N PRO A 55 -11.39 -15.74 -35.91
CA PRO A 55 -12.21 -16.09 -34.75
C PRO A 55 -11.99 -15.17 -33.53
N ASP A 56 -11.06 -14.22 -33.59
CA ASP A 56 -10.61 -13.34 -32.51
C ASP A 56 -10.15 -12.02 -33.17
N THR A 57 -11.07 -11.07 -33.29
CA THR A 57 -10.93 -9.89 -34.15
C THR A 57 -9.94 -8.85 -33.60
N ASP A 58 -9.76 -8.75 -32.29
CA ASP A 58 -8.83 -7.82 -31.65
C ASP A 58 -7.55 -8.46 -31.09
N ASP A 59 -7.38 -9.77 -31.29
CA ASP A 59 -6.19 -10.56 -30.97
C ASP A 59 -5.88 -10.59 -29.45
N ASP A 60 -6.90 -10.51 -28.59
CA ASP A 60 -6.73 -10.48 -27.14
C ASP A 60 -6.66 -11.90 -26.51
N GLY A 61 -7.10 -12.91 -27.25
CA GLY A 61 -7.12 -14.33 -26.86
C GLY A 61 -8.48 -14.87 -26.42
N LEU A 62 -9.52 -14.05 -26.44
CA LEU A 62 -10.93 -14.41 -26.33
C LEU A 62 -11.56 -14.37 -27.73
N ILE A 63 -12.37 -15.37 -28.07
CA ILE A 63 -12.95 -15.45 -29.42
C ILE A 63 -14.23 -14.62 -29.53
N ASP A 64 -14.54 -14.02 -30.69
CA ASP A 64 -15.64 -13.04 -30.83
C ASP A 64 -16.99 -13.63 -30.36
N GLY A 65 -17.25 -14.89 -30.72
CA GLY A 65 -18.43 -15.62 -30.27
C GLY A 65 -18.50 -15.78 -28.74
N GLU A 66 -17.37 -15.95 -28.06
CA GLU A 66 -17.29 -16.04 -26.60
C GLU A 66 -17.47 -14.68 -25.93
N GLU A 67 -16.88 -13.64 -26.50
CA GLU A 67 -17.00 -12.25 -26.07
C GLU A 67 -18.44 -11.75 -26.11
N VAL A 68 -19.13 -11.95 -27.23
CA VAL A 68 -20.55 -11.62 -27.38
C VAL A 68 -21.43 -12.35 -26.36
N ASN A 69 -21.05 -13.58 -25.98
CA ASN A 69 -21.77 -14.34 -24.97
C ASN A 69 -21.52 -13.83 -23.53
N ARG A 70 -20.36 -13.22 -23.27
CA ARG A 70 -20.02 -12.59 -21.98
C ARG A 70 -20.54 -11.16 -21.87
N GLY A 71 -20.64 -10.46 -23.00
CA GLY A 71 -21.05 -9.07 -23.06
C GLY A 71 -19.88 -8.09 -23.26
N THR A 72 -18.67 -8.60 -23.55
CA THR A 72 -17.51 -7.80 -23.96
C THR A 72 -17.63 -7.31 -25.41
N ASP A 73 -16.83 -6.32 -25.85
CA ASP A 73 -16.80 -5.85 -27.26
C ASP A 73 -15.70 -6.60 -28.03
N PRO A 74 -16.04 -7.44 -29.04
CA PRO A 74 -15.08 -8.27 -29.80
C PRO A 74 -14.15 -7.49 -30.74
N ARG A 75 -13.91 -6.22 -30.44
CA ARG A 75 -13.08 -5.29 -31.20
C ARG A 75 -12.30 -4.37 -30.27
N ASP A 76 -12.44 -4.57 -28.97
CA ASP A 76 -11.80 -3.83 -27.92
C ASP A 76 -11.15 -4.84 -26.98
N PRO A 77 -9.82 -5.01 -27.05
CA PRO A 77 -9.14 -6.10 -26.36
C PRO A 77 -9.10 -5.96 -24.83
N ASP A 78 -9.71 -4.91 -24.27
CA ASP A 78 -9.78 -4.51 -22.85
C ASP A 78 -11.09 -3.72 -22.71
N THR A 79 -12.19 -4.41 -22.44
CA THR A 79 -13.55 -3.86 -22.54
C THR A 79 -13.85 -2.82 -21.47
N ASP A 80 -13.26 -2.95 -20.27
CA ASP A 80 -13.52 -2.06 -19.13
C ASP A 80 -12.43 -1.00 -18.87
N ASP A 81 -11.40 -0.96 -19.73
CA ASP A 81 -10.31 0.02 -19.74
C ASP A 81 -9.49 0.02 -18.42
N ASP A 82 -9.26 -1.16 -17.85
CA ASP A 82 -8.53 -1.33 -16.60
C ASP A 82 -7.01 -1.56 -16.81
N GLY A 83 -6.63 -2.01 -18.01
CA GLY A 83 -5.25 -2.30 -18.43
C GLY A 83 -4.92 -3.79 -18.56
N LEU A 84 -5.86 -4.70 -18.28
CA LEU A 84 -5.79 -6.13 -18.49
C LEU A 84 -6.76 -6.52 -19.60
N ASN A 85 -6.29 -7.28 -20.57
CA ASN A 85 -7.14 -7.69 -21.69
C ASN A 85 -8.18 -8.77 -21.29
N ASP A 86 -9.35 -8.77 -21.93
CA ASP A 86 -10.49 -9.65 -21.60
C ASP A 86 -10.13 -11.15 -21.60
N GLY A 87 -9.34 -11.59 -22.58
CA GLY A 87 -8.83 -12.96 -22.65
C GLY A 87 -8.01 -13.35 -21.42
N PRO A 88 -6.91 -12.63 -21.10
CA PRO A 88 -6.16 -12.75 -19.86
C PRO A 88 -6.97 -12.64 -18.57
N GLU A 89 -8.01 -11.82 -18.52
CA GLU A 89 -8.92 -11.71 -17.38
C GLU A 89 -9.72 -12.99 -17.17
N VAL A 90 -10.43 -13.45 -18.21
CA VAL A 90 -11.19 -14.70 -18.19
C VAL A 90 -10.30 -15.91 -17.82
N ALA A 91 -9.04 -15.90 -18.25
CA ALA A 91 -8.08 -16.96 -17.92
C ALA A 91 -7.64 -16.95 -16.44
N ARG A 92 -7.60 -15.78 -15.80
CA ARG A 92 -7.28 -15.62 -14.37
C ARG A 92 -8.51 -15.82 -13.48
N GLY A 93 -9.70 -15.50 -13.99
CA GLY A 93 -10.96 -15.57 -13.27
C GLY A 93 -11.47 -14.23 -12.78
N THR A 94 -10.87 -13.13 -13.23
CA THR A 94 -11.40 -11.77 -13.09
C THR A 94 -12.59 -11.54 -14.03
N ASP A 95 -13.33 -10.44 -13.85
CA ASP A 95 -14.50 -10.09 -14.66
C ASP A 95 -14.14 -9.01 -15.70
N PRO A 96 -14.11 -9.31 -17.02
CA PRO A 96 -13.72 -8.37 -18.09
C PRO A 96 -14.71 -7.21 -18.33
N LEU A 97 -15.59 -6.97 -17.37
CA LEU A 97 -16.59 -5.90 -17.36
C LEU A 97 -16.54 -5.11 -16.05
N ASP A 98 -15.63 -5.46 -15.14
CA ASP A 98 -15.44 -4.86 -13.84
C ASP A 98 -13.94 -4.55 -13.61
N PRO A 99 -13.52 -3.28 -13.73
CA PRO A 99 -12.11 -2.89 -13.77
C PRO A 99 -11.37 -3.01 -12.42
N ASP A 100 -11.98 -3.66 -11.43
CA ASP A 100 -11.56 -3.84 -10.03
C ASP A 100 -12.41 -4.99 -9.46
N THR A 101 -12.01 -6.23 -9.77
CA THR A 101 -12.84 -7.43 -9.58
C THR A 101 -13.16 -7.71 -8.11
N ASP A 102 -12.20 -7.46 -7.20
CA ASP A 102 -12.37 -7.71 -5.77
C ASP A 102 -12.79 -6.48 -4.96
N SER A 103 -12.87 -5.32 -5.61
CA SER A 103 -13.38 -4.05 -5.09
C SER A 103 -12.55 -3.47 -3.95
N ASP A 104 -11.23 -3.61 -4.03
CA ASP A 104 -10.28 -3.15 -3.03
C ASP A 104 -9.78 -1.71 -3.29
N GLY A 105 -9.91 -1.24 -4.54
CA GLY A 105 -9.53 0.08 -5.01
C GLY A 105 -8.37 0.12 -6.01
N LEU A 106 -7.70 -1.01 -6.27
CA LEU A 106 -6.78 -1.22 -7.39
C LEU A 106 -7.53 -1.80 -8.59
N ARG A 107 -6.91 -1.72 -9.75
CA ARG A 107 -7.46 -2.27 -10.99
C ARG A 107 -6.76 -3.58 -11.30
N ASP A 108 -7.46 -4.56 -11.83
CA ASP A 108 -6.87 -5.88 -12.12
C ASP A 108 -5.61 -5.75 -13.01
N GLY A 109 -5.62 -4.84 -13.98
CA GLY A 109 -4.44 -4.50 -14.78
C GLY A 109 -3.24 -3.97 -13.98
N VAL A 110 -3.47 -3.14 -12.97
CA VAL A 110 -2.43 -2.63 -12.06
C VAL A 110 -1.90 -3.75 -11.16
N GLU A 111 -2.79 -4.55 -10.60
CA GLU A 111 -2.45 -5.66 -9.69
C GLU A 111 -1.64 -6.75 -10.39
N VAL A 112 -1.95 -7.02 -11.66
CA VAL A 112 -1.29 -8.08 -12.43
C VAL A 112 0.01 -7.62 -13.09
N ASP A 113 0.03 -6.42 -13.69
CA ASP A 113 1.14 -5.95 -14.52
C ASP A 113 1.96 -4.79 -13.89
N GLY A 114 1.59 -4.33 -12.69
CA GLY A 114 2.31 -3.34 -11.88
C GLY A 114 3.70 -3.81 -11.39
N ASN A 115 4.47 -2.92 -10.77
CA ASN A 115 5.80 -3.29 -10.25
C ASN A 115 5.76 -3.91 -8.85
N ASN A 116 4.65 -3.76 -8.12
CA ASN A 116 4.34 -4.43 -6.86
C ASN A 116 3.03 -5.23 -6.98
N PRO A 117 3.03 -6.35 -7.72
CA PRO A 117 1.80 -7.05 -8.07
C PRO A 117 1.13 -7.72 -6.85
N THR A 118 -0.20 -7.68 -6.84
CA THR A 118 -1.11 -8.29 -5.86
C THR A 118 -1.99 -9.36 -6.55
N ASP A 119 -2.96 -9.96 -5.84
CA ASP A 119 -3.92 -10.90 -6.44
C ASP A 119 -5.26 -10.19 -6.70
N PRO A 120 -5.69 -9.98 -7.96
CA PRO A 120 -6.93 -9.23 -8.30
C PRO A 120 -8.24 -9.94 -7.91
N LEU A 121 -8.14 -11.01 -7.12
CA LEU A 121 -9.25 -11.78 -6.59
C LEU A 121 -9.23 -11.81 -5.05
N ASP A 122 -8.26 -11.14 -4.44
CA ASP A 122 -8.03 -11.11 -3.00
C ASP A 122 -7.74 -9.67 -2.53
N PRO A 123 -8.73 -8.99 -1.94
CA PRO A 123 -8.67 -7.54 -1.71
C PRO A 123 -7.70 -7.11 -0.58
N ASP A 124 -6.96 -8.04 0.00
CA ASP A 124 -6.04 -7.90 1.15
C ASP A 124 -4.97 -9.00 1.01
N SER A 125 -3.97 -8.73 0.17
CA SER A 125 -2.99 -9.72 -0.32
C SER A 125 -2.09 -10.30 0.77
N ASP A 126 -1.93 -9.61 1.90
CA ASP A 126 -1.07 -10.03 2.99
C ASP A 126 -1.79 -10.36 4.31
N ASP A 127 -3.12 -10.27 4.32
CA ASP A 127 -4.02 -10.60 5.42
C ASP A 127 -3.82 -9.72 6.67
N ASP A 128 -3.41 -8.46 6.51
CA ASP A 128 -3.14 -7.53 7.61
C ASP A 128 -4.33 -6.65 8.01
N THR A 129 -5.43 -6.71 7.24
CA THR A 129 -6.70 -5.97 7.36
C THR A 129 -6.78 -4.59 6.69
N LEU A 130 -5.67 -4.08 6.14
CA LEU A 130 -5.72 -3.06 5.10
C LEU A 130 -6.08 -3.72 3.77
N LEU A 131 -6.55 -2.92 2.82
CA LEU A 131 -6.84 -3.42 1.47
C LEU A 131 -5.71 -2.96 0.58
N ASP A 132 -5.38 -3.69 -0.48
CA ASP A 132 -4.19 -3.36 -1.29
C ASP A 132 -4.29 -1.94 -1.86
N GLY A 133 -5.48 -1.53 -2.32
CA GLY A 133 -5.78 -0.17 -2.78
C GLY A 133 -5.83 0.92 -1.71
N GLN A 134 -5.80 0.57 -0.42
CA GLN A 134 -5.55 1.54 0.66
C GLN A 134 -4.07 1.77 0.90
N GLU A 135 -3.25 0.79 0.59
CA GLU A 135 -1.81 0.78 0.80
C GLU A 135 -1.07 1.42 -0.37
N ASP A 136 -1.48 1.10 -1.61
CA ASP A 136 -1.13 1.84 -2.82
C ASP A 136 -2.14 2.99 -3.03
N ARG A 137 -1.83 4.16 -2.48
CA ARG A 137 -2.77 5.27 -2.34
C ARG A 137 -3.02 5.99 -3.65
N ASP A 138 -2.05 5.98 -4.55
CA ASP A 138 -2.19 6.60 -5.86
C ASP A 138 -2.55 5.62 -6.99
N ALA A 139 -2.64 4.32 -6.65
CA ALA A 139 -3.13 3.22 -7.47
C ALA A 139 -2.32 3.08 -8.76
N ASP A 140 -1.00 3.23 -8.64
CA ASP A 140 -0.07 3.15 -9.77
C ASP A 140 0.71 1.83 -9.83
N GLY A 141 0.55 0.97 -8.82
CA GLY A 141 1.18 -0.34 -8.70
C GLY A 141 2.66 -0.28 -8.31
N ASP A 142 3.17 0.90 -7.90
CA ASP A 142 4.50 1.10 -7.35
C ASP A 142 4.43 1.41 -5.85
N ARG A 143 5.20 0.68 -5.03
CA ARG A 143 5.35 1.02 -3.61
C ARG A 143 6.15 2.31 -3.42
N ASP A 144 5.49 3.39 -3.01
CA ASP A 144 6.15 4.65 -2.68
C ASP A 144 6.72 4.70 -1.25
N VAL A 145 7.33 5.84 -0.89
CA VAL A 145 7.96 6.03 0.43
C VAL A 145 6.95 6.38 1.52
N ASP A 146 5.81 6.94 1.14
CA ASP A 146 4.70 7.33 2.02
C ASP A 146 3.51 6.37 1.94
N GLU A 147 3.80 5.12 1.58
CA GLU A 147 2.87 4.00 1.40
C GLU A 147 3.39 2.76 2.12
N THR A 148 2.44 1.97 2.61
CA THR A 148 2.70 0.61 3.11
C THR A 148 2.83 -0.35 1.92
N ASP A 149 3.28 -1.57 2.18
CA ASP A 149 3.47 -2.57 1.13
C ASP A 149 2.37 -3.62 1.23
N PRO A 150 1.42 -3.70 0.26
CA PRO A 150 0.29 -4.62 0.31
C PRO A 150 0.66 -6.12 0.27
N ASN A 151 1.95 -6.42 0.16
CA ASN A 151 2.48 -7.79 0.20
C ASN A 151 3.30 -8.07 1.48
N LEU A 152 3.30 -7.16 2.46
CA LEU A 152 4.08 -7.24 3.68
C LEU A 152 3.28 -6.69 4.87
N PRO A 153 2.78 -7.56 5.77
CA PRO A 153 1.85 -7.15 6.83
C PRO A 153 2.41 -6.16 7.84
N ASP A 154 3.71 -5.92 7.86
CA ASP A 154 4.44 -5.13 8.86
C ASP A 154 5.55 -4.40 8.10
N THR A 155 5.19 -3.23 7.55
CA THR A 155 6.00 -2.49 6.59
C THR A 155 7.29 -1.97 7.21
N ASP A 156 7.22 -1.48 8.45
CA ASP A 156 8.38 -0.89 9.13
C ASP A 156 9.18 -1.88 9.99
N GLY A 157 8.63 -3.08 10.22
CA GLY A 157 9.28 -4.23 10.81
C GLY A 157 9.35 -4.18 12.33
N ASP A 158 8.39 -3.55 12.99
CA ASP A 158 8.37 -3.34 14.43
C ASP A 158 7.64 -4.44 15.23
N GLN A 159 6.98 -5.35 14.52
CA GLN A 159 6.13 -6.47 14.97
C GLN A 159 4.67 -6.12 15.29
N LEU A 160 4.21 -4.93 14.91
CA LEU A 160 2.80 -4.58 14.78
C LEU A 160 2.46 -4.56 13.29
N ASP A 161 1.35 -5.18 12.91
CA ASP A 161 0.94 -5.16 11.50
C ASP A 161 0.27 -3.83 11.13
N ASP A 162 0.40 -3.41 9.87
CA ASP A 162 0.06 -2.04 9.42
C ASP A 162 -1.45 -1.74 9.67
N GLY A 163 -2.30 -2.73 9.47
CA GLY A 163 -3.73 -2.66 9.81
C GLY A 163 -4.01 -2.48 11.31
N ARG A 164 -3.28 -3.17 12.19
CA ARG A 164 -3.40 -2.93 13.64
C ARG A 164 -2.84 -1.58 14.04
N GLU A 165 -1.76 -1.12 13.42
CA GLU A 165 -1.18 0.19 13.64
C GLU A 165 -2.18 1.30 13.34
N ALA A 166 -2.84 1.24 12.18
CA ALA A 166 -3.95 2.12 11.83
C ALA A 166 -5.08 2.09 12.90
N GLY A 167 -5.33 0.92 13.50
CA GLY A 167 -6.30 0.70 14.57
C GLY A 167 -5.92 1.29 15.93
N VAL A 168 -4.64 1.23 16.32
CA VAL A 168 -4.13 1.80 17.58
C VAL A 168 -3.70 3.26 17.46
N GLY A 169 -3.52 3.75 16.23
CA GLY A 169 -3.15 5.12 15.91
C GLY A 169 -1.65 5.38 15.85
N THR A 170 -0.86 4.33 15.59
CA THR A 170 0.57 4.42 15.27
C THR A 170 0.76 4.65 13.77
N ASP A 171 1.98 4.97 13.35
CA ASP A 171 2.33 5.26 11.96
C ASP A 171 3.01 4.03 11.33
N PRO A 172 2.37 3.31 10.39
CA PRO A 172 2.91 2.05 9.84
C PRO A 172 4.23 2.13 9.07
N LEU A 173 4.76 3.34 8.92
CA LEU A 173 6.03 3.62 8.27
C LEU A 173 7.10 4.06 9.28
N ASN A 174 6.79 4.03 10.57
CA ASN A 174 7.63 4.52 11.64
C ASN A 174 7.54 3.62 12.89
N PRO A 175 8.59 2.81 13.15
CA PRO A 175 8.52 1.69 14.11
C PRO A 175 8.56 2.11 15.59
N ASP A 176 8.44 3.41 15.88
CA ASP A 176 8.52 4.06 17.19
C ASP A 176 7.80 5.42 17.06
N THR A 177 6.47 5.40 17.15
CA THR A 177 5.59 6.52 16.82
C THR A 177 5.84 7.75 17.67
N ASP A 178 6.12 7.57 18.96
CA ASP A 178 6.32 8.68 19.89
C ASP A 178 7.81 8.99 20.19
N SER A 179 8.72 8.23 19.60
CA SER A 179 10.17 8.41 19.62
C SER A 179 10.79 8.33 21.01
N ASP A 180 10.27 7.44 21.86
CA ASP A 180 10.75 7.22 23.22
C ASP A 180 11.83 6.13 23.31
N GLY A 181 11.94 5.32 22.25
CA GLY A 181 12.92 4.27 22.07
C GLY A 181 12.42 2.84 22.30
N LEU A 182 11.17 2.63 22.68
CA LEU A 182 10.43 1.38 22.48
C LEU A 182 9.83 1.35 21.07
N LEU A 183 9.52 0.15 20.60
CA LEU A 183 8.85 -0.02 19.30
C LEU A 183 7.35 -0.14 19.54
N ASP A 184 6.52 0.34 18.63
CA ASP A 184 5.05 0.34 18.80
C ASP A 184 4.52 -1.09 19.03
N GLY A 185 5.01 -2.07 18.28
CA GLY A 185 4.71 -3.49 18.50
C GLY A 185 5.15 -4.01 19.88
N THR A 186 6.26 -3.52 20.42
CA THR A 186 6.70 -3.85 21.79
C THR A 186 5.80 -3.22 22.85
N GLU A 187 5.32 -2.01 22.61
CA GLU A 187 4.44 -1.30 23.52
C GLU A 187 3.02 -1.87 23.53
N VAL A 188 2.53 -2.35 22.38
CA VAL A 188 1.19 -2.94 22.26
C VAL A 188 1.17 -4.40 22.75
N ASP A 189 2.11 -5.24 22.30
CA ASP A 189 2.10 -6.68 22.50
C ASP A 189 3.15 -7.20 23.50
N GLY A 190 3.98 -6.31 24.06
CA GLY A 190 5.01 -6.64 25.03
C GLY A 190 4.48 -7.23 26.35
N ALA A 191 5.41 -7.64 27.21
CA ALA A 191 5.09 -8.24 28.50
C ALA A 191 4.61 -7.22 29.55
N ASN A 192 4.93 -5.93 29.34
CA ASN A 192 4.51 -4.78 30.13
C ASN A 192 4.05 -3.65 29.18
N PRO A 193 2.85 -3.77 28.56
CA PRO A 193 2.38 -2.84 27.55
C PRO A 193 2.31 -1.39 28.03
N THR A 194 2.67 -0.46 27.15
CA THR A 194 2.62 1.00 27.33
C THR A 194 1.73 1.63 26.27
N ASN A 195 1.69 2.95 26.15
CA ASN A 195 0.93 3.64 25.11
C ASN A 195 1.86 4.10 23.99
N PRO A 196 1.82 3.48 22.79
CA PRO A 196 2.76 3.75 21.69
C PRO A 196 2.66 5.15 21.06
N THR A 197 1.68 5.94 21.50
CA THR A 197 1.48 7.33 21.04
C THR A 197 1.84 8.35 22.12
N ASN A 198 2.39 7.89 23.23
CA ASN A 198 2.69 8.70 24.41
C ASN A 198 3.93 8.20 25.13
N ARG A 199 5.07 8.81 24.77
CA ARG A 199 6.41 8.59 25.30
C ARG A 199 6.59 8.48 26.81
N ASN A 200 5.57 8.86 27.59
CA ASN A 200 5.55 8.80 29.04
C ASN A 200 4.14 8.38 29.46
N THR A 201 3.94 7.08 29.61
CA THR A 201 2.62 6.47 29.84
C THR A 201 2.01 6.85 31.19
N ASP A 202 2.81 6.96 32.25
CA ASP A 202 2.31 7.17 33.61
C ASP A 202 2.32 8.65 34.11
N GLY A 203 3.00 9.52 33.39
CA GLY A 203 3.13 10.97 33.59
C GLY A 203 4.24 11.42 34.55
N ASP A 204 5.21 10.57 34.86
CA ASP A 204 6.21 10.74 35.93
C ASP A 204 7.37 11.74 35.60
N GLY A 205 7.66 11.96 34.32
CA GLY A 205 8.76 12.76 33.79
C GLY A 205 9.89 11.97 33.08
N ARG A 206 9.86 10.64 33.05
CA ARG A 206 10.74 9.75 32.29
C ARG A 206 10.07 9.29 31.00
N ASP A 207 10.85 8.72 30.10
CA ASP A 207 10.26 8.16 28.88
C ASP A 207 10.15 6.64 29.05
N ASP A 208 9.13 5.98 28.50
CA ASP A 208 8.91 4.55 28.76
C ASP A 208 10.13 3.73 28.32
N GLY A 209 10.71 4.07 27.16
CA GLY A 209 11.98 3.50 26.67
C GLY A 209 13.26 3.88 27.44
N GLN A 210 13.20 4.82 28.39
CA GLN A 210 14.30 5.06 29.36
C GLN A 210 14.15 4.19 30.61
N GLU A 211 12.94 3.78 30.92
CA GLU A 211 12.61 2.96 32.08
C GLU A 211 12.81 1.47 31.78
N ASP A 212 12.50 1.04 30.56
CA ASP A 212 12.94 -0.24 30.00
C ASP A 212 14.32 -0.10 29.33
N LEU A 213 15.36 -0.26 30.13
CA LEU A 213 16.76 -0.10 29.70
C LEU A 213 17.17 -1.04 28.57
N ASN A 214 16.52 -2.19 28.45
CA ASN A 214 16.88 -3.21 27.48
C ASN A 214 15.89 -3.29 26.30
N ARG A 215 14.78 -2.54 26.37
CA ARG A 215 13.79 -2.31 25.30
C ARG A 215 13.18 -3.61 24.81
N ASN A 216 12.87 -4.50 25.75
CA ASN A 216 12.24 -5.79 25.46
C ASN A 216 10.75 -5.80 25.82
N GLY A 217 10.21 -4.67 26.29
CA GLY A 217 8.84 -4.51 26.73
C GLY A 217 8.51 -5.31 27.98
N ALA A 218 9.49 -5.72 28.80
CA ALA A 218 9.27 -6.47 30.03
C ALA A 218 9.91 -5.75 31.21
N LEU A 219 9.21 -5.71 32.34
CA LEU A 219 9.79 -5.17 33.58
C LEU A 219 10.85 -6.15 34.14
N ASP A 220 12.13 -5.85 33.94
CA ASP A 220 13.25 -6.65 34.43
C ASP A 220 13.89 -6.12 35.74
N PRO A 221 14.63 -6.97 36.48
CA PRO A 221 15.33 -6.53 37.68
C PRO A 221 16.37 -5.44 37.40
N GLY A 222 16.10 -4.23 37.90
CA GLY A 222 16.97 -3.07 37.76
C GLY A 222 16.42 -1.97 36.85
N GLU A 223 15.26 -2.21 36.25
CA GLU A 223 14.45 -1.24 35.50
C GLU A 223 13.40 -0.58 36.40
N THR A 224 12.86 0.54 35.93
CA THR A 224 11.67 1.18 36.52
C THR A 224 10.44 0.79 35.69
N ASP A 225 9.23 0.94 36.24
CA ASP A 225 8.00 0.46 35.59
C ASP A 225 7.29 1.62 34.89
N PRO A 226 7.28 1.67 33.54
CA PRO A 226 6.68 2.77 32.76
C PRO A 226 5.19 3.02 33.00
N ASN A 227 4.52 2.08 33.68
CA ASN A 227 3.10 2.15 34.00
C ASN A 227 2.82 2.64 35.44
N VAL A 228 3.85 3.04 36.20
CA VAL A 228 3.74 3.33 37.64
C VAL A 228 4.46 4.63 38.02
N PHE A 229 3.68 5.70 38.13
CA PHE A 229 4.12 7.07 38.45
C PHE A 229 5.06 7.27 39.66
N ASP A 230 5.10 6.31 40.60
CA ASP A 230 5.94 6.38 41.81
C ASP A 230 6.37 4.96 42.18
N ASP A 231 7.28 4.43 41.38
CA ASP A 231 7.89 3.10 41.49
C ASP A 231 8.56 2.85 42.86
N PHE A 232 9.12 3.89 43.48
CA PHE A 232 9.76 3.83 44.80
C PHE A 232 8.80 4.10 45.98
N GLY A 233 7.58 4.56 45.72
CA GLY A 233 6.56 4.85 46.73
C GLY A 233 6.94 5.96 47.71
N ASP A 234 7.83 6.86 47.31
CA ASP A 234 8.34 7.96 48.14
C ASP A 234 7.60 9.29 47.90
N GLY A 235 6.66 9.30 46.95
CA GLY A 235 5.85 10.44 46.57
C GLY A 235 6.59 11.47 45.72
N GLN A 236 7.72 11.11 45.11
CA GLN A 236 8.50 11.92 44.19
C GLN A 236 8.91 11.07 42.99
N ASP A 237 8.49 11.41 41.77
CA ASP A 237 9.16 10.85 40.61
C ASP A 237 10.52 11.54 40.38
N PRO A 238 11.64 10.79 40.30
CA PRO A 238 12.98 11.33 40.24
C PRO A 238 13.38 11.79 38.82
N ALA A 239 13.17 13.08 38.59
CA ALA A 239 14.16 13.90 37.89
C ALA A 239 15.49 14.06 38.69
N THR A 240 15.70 13.30 39.77
CA THR A 240 16.96 13.32 40.52
C THR A 240 17.77 12.06 40.27
N PRO A 241 18.98 12.17 39.68
CA PRO A 241 20.01 11.18 39.90
C PRO A 241 20.45 11.29 41.38
N VAL A 242 19.81 10.51 42.25
CA VAL A 242 20.34 10.15 43.56
C VAL A 242 20.61 8.64 43.47
N ASP A 243 21.83 8.18 43.26
CA ASP A 243 22.82 8.14 44.32
C ASP A 243 24.21 7.79 43.75
N ALA A 244 25.13 8.76 43.75
CA ALA A 244 26.54 8.43 43.92
C ALA A 244 26.88 8.75 45.38
N GLY A 245 26.79 7.70 46.21
CA GLY A 245 26.88 7.75 47.67
C GLY A 245 27.85 8.77 48.25
N VAL A 246 27.30 9.64 49.10
CA VAL A 246 28.04 10.19 50.25
C VAL A 246 27.19 9.95 51.48
N GLY A 247 27.58 8.91 52.22
CA GLY A 247 26.90 8.49 53.45
C GLY A 247 27.02 9.49 54.58
N ASP A 248 26.02 9.43 55.45
CA ASP A 248 26.04 9.65 56.90
C ASP A 248 27.21 10.45 57.49
N ASP A 249 26.95 11.73 57.79
CA ASP A 249 27.44 12.34 59.02
C ASP A 249 26.41 13.32 59.62
N GLY A 250 25.83 12.89 60.75
CA GLY A 250 24.89 13.67 61.54
C GLY A 250 25.40 15.06 61.91
N GLY A 251 24.57 16.08 61.71
CA GLY A 251 24.91 17.46 62.01
C GLY A 251 23.71 18.38 62.16
N LEU A 252 23.17 18.42 63.38
CA LEU A 252 22.30 19.49 63.91
C LEU A 252 22.88 20.90 63.61
N ARG A 253 22.10 21.82 63.00
CA ARG A 253 21.84 23.21 63.48
C ARG A 253 21.17 24.18 62.47
N VAL A 254 20.01 24.69 62.91
CA VAL A 254 19.59 26.12 63.03
C VAL A 254 19.11 26.92 61.80
N ALA A 255 17.92 27.52 61.99
CA ALA A 255 17.19 28.45 61.13
C ALA A 255 17.88 29.80 60.85
N GLY A 256 17.53 30.43 59.71
CA GLY A 256 17.63 31.89 59.54
C GLY A 256 17.61 32.43 58.10
N SER A 257 16.49 33.09 57.76
CA SER A 257 16.32 34.30 56.91
C SER A 257 16.78 34.39 55.44
N ASN A 258 15.79 34.73 54.59
CA ASN A 258 15.84 35.53 53.35
C ASN A 258 16.96 36.60 53.32
N VAL A 259 17.57 36.88 52.15
CA VAL A 259 17.27 38.00 51.19
C VAL A 259 18.17 37.91 49.93
N GLY A 260 17.65 38.25 48.74
CA GLY A 260 18.23 39.35 47.93
C GLY A 260 19.04 39.03 46.66
N ASP A 261 18.57 39.63 45.55
CA ASP A 261 19.11 39.72 44.19
C ASP A 261 20.59 40.10 44.03
N GLY A 262 21.18 39.82 42.85
CA GLY A 262 22.32 40.59 42.36
C GLY A 262 23.17 39.99 41.24
N CYS A 263 22.91 40.40 40.00
CA CYS A 263 23.74 40.22 38.82
C CYS A 263 24.92 41.23 38.81
N ALA A 264 26.18 40.81 38.61
CA ALA A 264 27.30 41.65 38.11
C ALA A 264 28.59 40.83 37.86
N ALA A 265 29.45 41.35 36.98
CA ALA A 265 30.40 40.64 36.14
C ALA A 265 31.91 40.84 36.47
N LEU A 266 32.75 39.92 35.94
CA LEU A 266 34.20 40.00 35.53
C LEU A 266 35.28 40.23 36.63
N PRO A 267 36.60 39.88 36.46
CA PRO A 267 37.38 39.85 35.19
C PRO A 267 38.53 38.80 35.01
N GLY A 268 38.94 38.60 33.73
CA GLY A 268 40.32 38.82 33.23
C GLY A 268 41.43 37.75 33.38
N VAL A 269 41.92 37.22 32.24
CA VAL A 269 43.33 36.78 32.06
C VAL A 269 43.78 36.92 30.59
N PRO A 270 45.08 37.23 30.31
CA PRO A 270 45.53 37.86 29.06
C PRO A 270 46.14 36.88 28.03
N GLY A 271 46.26 37.35 26.78
CA GLY A 271 46.70 36.57 25.63
C GLY A 271 48.21 36.58 25.30
N PHE A 272 48.53 35.74 24.32
CA PHE A 272 49.69 35.71 23.42
C PHE A 272 49.09 35.18 22.09
N GLY A 273 49.21 35.76 20.90
CA GLY A 273 50.35 36.36 20.20
C GLY A 273 50.51 35.59 18.88
N GLY A 274 49.99 36.12 17.75
CA GLY A 274 50.10 35.52 16.39
C GLY A 274 51.52 35.65 15.77
N PRO A 275 51.72 35.67 14.42
CA PRO A 275 50.80 35.48 13.27
C PRO A 275 51.36 34.48 12.21
N LEU A 276 50.81 34.47 10.97
CA LEU A 276 51.28 33.89 9.66
C LEU A 276 50.29 32.81 9.12
N TRP A 277 49.62 32.86 7.96
CA TRP A 277 49.61 33.67 6.72
C TRP A 277 48.17 33.71 6.14
N ALA A 278 47.89 34.73 5.34
CA ALA A 278 46.64 34.96 4.61
C ALA A 278 46.71 34.53 3.13
N LEU A 279 45.52 34.45 2.51
CA LEU A 279 45.18 34.50 1.07
C LEU A 279 45.45 33.21 0.26
N VAL A 280 44.51 32.72 -0.57
CA VAL A 280 43.98 33.39 -1.77
C VAL A 280 42.56 32.90 -2.15
N LEU A 281 41.74 33.88 -2.57
CA LEU A 281 40.45 33.80 -3.28
C LEU A 281 40.56 33.32 -4.73
N GLY A 282 39.47 32.74 -5.27
CA GLY A 282 38.95 33.21 -6.56
C GLY A 282 38.60 32.16 -7.63
N LEU A 283 37.29 31.97 -7.83
CA LEU A 283 36.51 32.09 -9.08
C LEU A 283 37.00 31.37 -10.37
N ILE A 284 36.08 30.67 -11.05
CA ILE A 284 35.68 30.95 -12.46
C ILE A 284 34.41 30.18 -12.80
N ALA A 285 33.48 30.90 -13.44
CA ALA A 285 32.23 30.42 -13.99
C ALA A 285 32.32 30.15 -15.51
N ALA A 286 31.38 29.32 -15.97
CA ALA A 286 30.74 29.28 -17.29
C ALA A 286 31.53 28.78 -18.52
N LEU A 287 30.94 27.80 -19.21
CA LEU A 287 30.70 27.88 -20.67
C LEU A 287 29.57 26.95 -21.11
N ARG A 288 28.99 27.35 -22.23
CA ARG A 288 27.59 27.29 -22.65
C ARG A 288 27.50 26.44 -23.93
N THR A 289 26.45 25.61 -24.04
CA THR A 289 25.73 25.19 -25.27
C THR A 289 26.48 24.57 -26.46
N ARG A 290 25.96 23.45 -26.99
CA ARG A 290 25.54 23.37 -28.41
C ARG A 290 24.60 22.18 -28.72
N ARG A 291 23.67 22.49 -29.61
CA ARG A 291 22.54 21.70 -30.16
C ARG A 291 22.96 20.54 -31.08
N ARG A 292 21.99 19.62 -31.21
CA ARG A 292 21.63 18.66 -32.29
C ARG A 292 22.01 19.06 -33.74
N PRO A 293 22.01 18.09 -34.67
CA PRO A 293 20.77 17.66 -35.36
C PRO A 293 20.27 16.29 -34.92
#